data_AF-A0A8J8W9C8-F1
#
_entry.id   AF-A0A8J8W9C8-F1
#
_cell.length_a   1.000
_cell.length_b   1.000
_cell.length_c   1.000
_cell.angle_alpha   90.00
_cell.angle_beta   90.00
_cell.angle_gamma   90.00
#
_symmetry.space_group_name_H-M   'P 1'
#
loop_
_entity.id
_entity.type
_entity.pdbx_description
1 polymer ?
#
loop_
_entity_poly.entity_id
_entity_poly.type
_entity_poly.pdbx_seq_one_letter_code
_entity_poly.pdbx_strand_id
1 'polypeptide(L)'
;MQKTDDEDLLPDVVNLDQIEEGLYLGNLTAATDIKTLSRRGVSHILTVDSKPLPSSITSLAGMSFMYIQDEALGLDSKHRSVVHPNPNTDADYGPVAYKCRNCRLSLISLRSVVDHCPGEAPLWTDSKWSDAQTKPEGCGKGIFTFPIAWMGDVTEPLHGKLHCPKCHAKLGSFSWHEGCRCSCEARIIPAFYFIPSKLDKCL
;
A
#
# COMPACT_ATOMS: atom_id res chain seq x y z
N MET A 1 -59.54 -8.83 -8.67
CA MET A 1 -58.52 -8.64 -7.62
C MET A 1 -57.19 -9.10 -8.18
N GLN A 2 -56.42 -8.16 -8.73
CA GLN A 2 -55.05 -8.37 -9.19
C GLN A 2 -54.15 -8.42 -7.96
N LYS A 3 -53.31 -9.47 -7.86
CA LYS A 3 -52.18 -9.50 -6.94
C LYS A 3 -51.12 -8.58 -7.52
N THR A 4 -50.78 -7.52 -6.79
CA THR A 4 -49.55 -6.76 -6.98
C THR A 4 -48.43 -7.57 -6.35
N ASP A 5 -47.65 -8.24 -7.18
CA ASP A 5 -46.35 -8.78 -6.80
C ASP A 5 -45.37 -7.58 -6.79
N ASP A 6 -45.44 -6.78 -5.73
CA ASP A 6 -44.35 -5.88 -5.34
C ASP A 6 -43.26 -6.76 -4.72
N GLU A 7 -42.46 -7.41 -5.57
CA GLU A 7 -41.15 -7.87 -5.17
C GLU A 7 -40.31 -6.63 -4.84
N ASP A 8 -40.09 -6.40 -3.55
CA ASP A 8 -39.09 -5.48 -3.00
C ASP A 8 -37.70 -5.85 -3.52
N LEU A 9 -37.41 -5.49 -4.77
CA LEU A 9 -36.07 -5.45 -5.32
C LEU A 9 -35.34 -4.30 -4.62
N LEU A 10 -34.71 -4.63 -3.49
CA LEU A 10 -33.68 -3.78 -2.90
C LEU A 10 -32.73 -3.34 -4.03
N PRO A 11 -32.48 -2.03 -4.20
CA PRO A 11 -31.60 -1.56 -5.26
C PRO A 11 -30.26 -2.28 -5.12
N ASP A 12 -29.79 -2.89 -6.22
CA ASP A 12 -28.50 -3.58 -6.27
C ASP A 12 -27.47 -2.75 -5.51
N VAL A 13 -27.02 -3.26 -4.37
CA VAL A 13 -26.12 -2.51 -3.49
C VAL A 13 -24.79 -2.41 -4.21
N VAL A 14 -24.53 -1.24 -4.80
CA VAL A 14 -23.27 -0.95 -5.47
C VAL A 14 -22.16 -0.98 -4.42
N ASN A 15 -21.21 -1.89 -4.60
CA ASN A 15 -20.06 -2.03 -3.70
C ASN A 15 -19.03 -0.92 -4.01
N LEU A 16 -19.25 0.23 -3.37
CA LEU A 16 -18.45 1.45 -3.50
C LEU A 16 -18.29 2.10 -2.13
N ASP A 17 -17.13 1.90 -1.52
CA ASP A 17 -16.76 2.45 -0.23
C ASP A 17 -16.07 3.80 -0.41
N GLN A 18 -16.50 4.81 0.35
CA GLN A 18 -15.83 6.10 0.38
C GLN A 18 -14.65 6.04 1.36
N ILE A 19 -13.46 6.22 0.81
CA ILE A 19 -12.18 6.14 1.53
C ILE A 19 -11.85 7.53 2.08
N GLU A 20 -11.95 8.55 1.24
CA GLU A 20 -11.82 9.98 1.60
C GLU A 20 -12.81 10.81 0.76
N GLU A 21 -12.88 12.12 1.01
CA GLU A 21 -13.66 13.02 0.15
C GLU A 21 -13.13 12.96 -1.29
N GLY A 22 -13.96 12.48 -2.22
CA GLY A 22 -13.57 12.33 -3.63
C GLY A 22 -12.77 11.06 -3.96
N LEU A 23 -12.41 10.22 -2.98
CA LEU A 23 -11.72 8.94 -3.19
C LEU A 23 -12.59 7.76 -2.78
N TYR A 24 -12.81 6.84 -3.72
CA TYR A 24 -13.67 5.68 -3.53
C TYR A 24 -12.96 4.40 -3.94
N LEU A 25 -13.23 3.32 -3.21
CA LEU A 25 -12.83 1.95 -3.56
C LEU A 25 -14.08 1.17 -3.95
N GLY A 26 -14.10 0.57 -5.13
CA GLY A 26 -15.24 -0.21 -5.58
C GLY A 26 -14.84 -1.33 -6.52
N ASN A 27 -15.77 -2.26 -6.73
CA ASN A 27 -15.57 -3.38 -7.64
C ASN A 27 -15.99 -3.02 -9.08
N LEU A 28 -15.96 -4.01 -9.97
CA LEU A 28 -16.40 -3.84 -11.36
C LEU A 28 -17.83 -3.28 -11.47
N THR A 29 -18.75 -3.73 -10.61
CA THR A 29 -20.14 -3.24 -10.60
C THR A 29 -20.18 -1.73 -10.35
N ALA A 30 -19.39 -1.24 -9.39
CA ALA A 30 -19.30 0.19 -9.13
C ALA A 30 -18.64 0.96 -10.28
N ALA A 31 -17.59 0.40 -10.89
CA ALA A 31 -16.96 0.99 -12.07
C ALA A 31 -17.89 1.06 -13.29
N THR A 32 -18.91 0.19 -13.36
CA THR A 32 -19.91 0.17 -14.44
C THR A 32 -21.14 1.05 -14.17
N ASP A 33 -21.38 1.47 -12.91
CA ASP A 33 -22.56 2.27 -12.56
C ASP A 33 -22.30 3.78 -12.70
N ILE A 34 -22.50 4.26 -13.92
CA ILE A 34 -22.35 5.67 -14.30
C ILE A 34 -23.22 6.60 -13.45
N LYS A 35 -24.42 6.16 -13.03
CA LYS A 35 -25.33 7.00 -12.23
C LYS A 35 -24.75 7.22 -10.84
N THR A 36 -24.22 6.17 -10.23
CA THR A 36 -23.58 6.25 -8.92
C THR A 36 -22.30 7.07 -8.99
N LEU A 37 -21.44 6.83 -10.00
CA LEU A 37 -20.22 7.61 -10.21
C LEU A 37 -20.52 9.10 -10.40
N SER A 38 -21.50 9.44 -11.24
CA SER A 38 -21.91 10.83 -11.49
C SER A 38 -22.46 11.49 -10.24
N ARG A 39 -23.30 10.79 -9.46
CA ARG A 39 -23.87 11.31 -8.20
C ARG A 39 -22.79 11.59 -7.16
N ARG A 40 -21.70 10.82 -7.17
CA ARG A 40 -20.54 10.98 -6.29
C ARG A 40 -19.48 11.94 -6.86
N GLY A 41 -19.70 12.51 -8.05
CA GLY A 41 -18.74 13.42 -8.70
C GLY A 41 -17.46 12.75 -9.18
N VAL A 42 -17.46 11.43 -9.37
CA VAL A 42 -16.28 10.68 -9.83
C VAL A 42 -16.04 10.96 -11.31
N SER A 43 -14.84 11.44 -11.62
CA SER A 43 -14.39 11.76 -12.99
C SER A 43 -13.23 10.90 -13.48
N HIS A 44 -12.60 10.14 -12.57
CA HIS A 44 -11.42 9.32 -12.85
C HIS A 44 -11.62 7.92 -12.30
N ILE A 45 -11.27 6.90 -13.08
CA ILE A 45 -11.25 5.50 -12.64
C ILE A 45 -9.84 4.94 -12.83
N LEU A 46 -9.24 4.46 -11.74
CA LEU A 46 -8.01 3.68 -11.76
C LEU A 46 -8.35 2.21 -11.53
N THR A 47 -8.08 1.37 -12.52
CA THR A 47 -8.25 -0.08 -12.42
C THR A 47 -6.91 -0.74 -12.14
N VAL A 48 -6.86 -1.57 -11.09
CA VAL A 48 -5.71 -2.43 -10.77
C VAL A 48 -6.19 -3.87 -10.86
N ASP A 49 -5.96 -4.51 -12.01
CA ASP A 49 -6.47 -5.86 -12.29
C ASP A 49 -5.61 -6.53 -13.38
N SER A 50 -5.78 -7.84 -13.56
CA SER A 50 -5.24 -8.64 -14.66
C SER A 50 -5.73 -8.21 -16.05
N LYS A 51 -6.86 -7.50 -16.13
CA LYS A 51 -7.43 -6.99 -17.39
C LYS A 51 -7.93 -5.56 -17.22
N PRO A 52 -7.83 -4.71 -18.25
CA PRO A 52 -8.41 -3.37 -18.21
C PRO A 52 -9.94 -3.45 -18.20
N LEU A 53 -10.57 -2.37 -17.73
CA LEU A 53 -12.01 -2.21 -17.89
C LEU A 53 -12.42 -2.29 -19.37
N PRO A 54 -13.58 -2.90 -19.68
CA PRO A 54 -14.10 -2.98 -21.05
C PRO A 54 -14.20 -1.61 -21.73
N SER A 55 -13.97 -1.60 -23.05
CA SER A 55 -14.07 -0.38 -23.89
C SER A 55 -15.44 0.27 -23.88
N SER A 56 -16.50 -0.50 -23.59
CA SER A 56 -17.85 0.01 -23.38
C SER A 56 -17.94 1.03 -22.23
N ILE A 57 -17.00 0.99 -21.29
CA ILE A 57 -16.91 1.91 -20.15
C ILE A 57 -15.81 2.93 -20.40
N THR A 58 -14.63 2.49 -20.84
CA THR A 58 -13.46 3.40 -20.97
C THR A 58 -13.60 4.42 -22.10
N SER A 59 -14.60 4.28 -22.96
CA SER A 59 -14.94 5.25 -24.02
C SER A 59 -15.96 6.32 -23.57
N LEU A 60 -16.41 6.30 -22.32
CA LEU A 60 -17.39 7.26 -21.82
C LEU A 60 -16.81 8.69 -21.80
N ALA A 61 -17.53 9.62 -22.41
CA ALA A 61 -17.14 11.02 -22.46
C ALA A 61 -17.19 11.67 -21.07
N GLY A 62 -16.18 12.48 -20.74
CA GLY A 62 -16.09 13.18 -19.45
C GLY A 62 -15.53 12.33 -18.31
N MET A 63 -15.07 11.11 -18.58
CA MET A 63 -14.36 10.26 -17.63
C MET A 63 -12.95 9.94 -18.11
N SER A 64 -11.99 9.95 -17.18
CA SER A 64 -10.61 9.56 -17.42
C SER A 64 -10.36 8.16 -16.85
N PHE A 65 -9.69 7.32 -17.63
CA PHE A 65 -9.44 5.92 -17.26
C PHE A 65 -7.94 5.66 -17.24
N MET A 66 -7.47 5.12 -16.13
CA MET A 66 -6.11 4.62 -15.95
C MET A 66 -6.16 3.15 -15.58
N TYR A 67 -5.19 2.39 -16.06
CA TYR A 67 -5.09 0.96 -15.82
C TYR A 67 -3.66 0.61 -15.40
N ILE A 68 -3.55 -0.12 -14.29
CA ILE A 68 -2.32 -0.75 -13.82
C ILE A 68 -2.54 -2.25 -13.90
N GLN A 69 -1.72 -2.91 -14.70
CA GLN A 69 -1.77 -4.36 -14.85
C GLN A 69 -1.21 -5.02 -13.60
N ASP A 70 -2.05 -5.84 -12.94
CA ASP A 70 -1.60 -6.74 -11.90
C ASP A 70 -1.08 -8.04 -12.54
N GLU A 71 0.26 -8.17 -12.61
CA GLU A 71 0.96 -9.32 -13.18
C GLU A 71 0.95 -10.55 -12.24
N ALA A 72 0.31 -10.49 -11.07
CA ALA A 72 0.38 -11.53 -10.05
C ALA A 72 -0.18 -12.92 -10.47
N LEU A 73 -0.94 -13.02 -11.58
CA LEU A 73 -1.58 -14.28 -12.03
C LEU A 73 -1.01 -14.86 -13.35
N GLY A 74 0.17 -14.39 -13.79
CA GLY A 74 0.89 -14.94 -14.94
C GLY A 74 2.17 -15.67 -14.53
N LEU A 75 2.16 -17.00 -14.59
CA LEU A 75 3.36 -17.82 -14.44
C LEU A 75 4.42 -17.49 -15.51
N ASP A 76 5.41 -16.68 -15.15
CA ASP A 76 6.80 -16.99 -15.47
C ASP A 76 7.76 -16.54 -14.36
N SER A 77 8.48 -17.51 -13.80
CA SER A 77 9.54 -17.29 -12.80
C SER A 77 10.77 -16.54 -13.35
N LYS A 78 10.61 -15.81 -14.47
CA LYS A 78 11.67 -15.06 -15.18
C LYS A 78 11.48 -13.54 -15.10
N HIS A 79 10.28 -13.07 -14.79
CA HIS A 79 10.01 -11.65 -14.51
C HIS A 79 9.67 -11.42 -13.03
N ARG A 80 10.24 -12.23 -12.12
CA ARG A 80 10.56 -11.70 -10.79
C ARG A 80 11.51 -10.55 -11.07
N SER A 81 11.00 -9.33 -11.06
CA SER A 81 11.79 -8.12 -11.07
C SER A 81 12.94 -8.32 -10.10
N VAL A 82 14.10 -8.70 -10.64
CA VAL A 82 15.39 -8.52 -10.01
C VAL A 82 15.68 -7.04 -10.12
N VAL A 83 14.72 -6.23 -9.67
CA VAL A 83 15.03 -4.94 -9.12
C VAL A 83 15.74 -5.35 -7.84
N HIS A 84 17.06 -5.50 -7.96
CA HIS A 84 17.90 -5.00 -6.90
C HIS A 84 17.66 -3.48 -6.99
N PRO A 85 16.71 -2.86 -6.26
CA PRO A 85 16.78 -1.42 -6.14
C PRO A 85 18.10 -1.23 -5.42
N ASN A 86 19.14 -0.86 -6.15
CA ASN A 86 20.28 -0.26 -5.51
C ASN A 86 19.71 1.04 -4.98
N PRO A 87 19.57 1.22 -3.66
CA PRO A 87 19.00 2.46 -3.10
C PRO A 87 19.86 3.68 -3.41
N ASN A 88 20.97 3.51 -4.14
CA ASN A 88 21.81 4.57 -4.66
C ASN A 88 21.39 5.08 -6.05
N THR A 89 20.46 4.45 -6.80
CA THR A 89 20.24 4.80 -8.23
C THR A 89 18.87 5.37 -8.61
N ASP A 90 17.83 5.25 -7.78
CA ASP A 90 16.53 5.85 -8.09
C ASP A 90 16.39 7.21 -7.42
N ALA A 91 16.47 8.27 -8.23
CA ALA A 91 16.41 9.67 -7.81
C ALA A 91 15.14 10.02 -7.01
N ASP A 92 14.10 9.20 -7.08
CA ASP A 92 12.80 9.47 -6.47
C ASP A 92 12.67 9.01 -5.00
N TYR A 93 13.53 8.12 -4.51
CA TYR A 93 13.40 7.62 -3.12
C TYR A 93 14.25 8.40 -2.09
N GLY A 94 15.04 9.38 -2.55
CA GLY A 94 15.91 10.20 -1.70
C GLY A 94 17.15 9.46 -1.18
N PRO A 95 17.91 10.05 -0.25
CA PRO A 95 19.17 9.48 0.23
C PRO A 95 18.94 8.17 1.00
N VAL A 96 19.97 7.32 1.01
CA VAL A 96 19.97 6.09 1.82
C VAL A 96 19.91 6.45 3.31
N ALA A 97 18.85 6.00 3.99
CA ALA A 97 18.67 6.19 5.42
C ALA A 97 19.34 5.06 6.23
N TYR A 98 19.23 3.81 5.75
CA TYR A 98 19.76 2.65 6.48
C TYR A 98 20.46 1.62 5.58
N LYS A 99 21.55 1.07 6.11
CA LYS A 99 22.31 -0.06 5.56
C LYS A 99 22.21 -1.28 6.46
N CYS A 100 22.38 -2.47 5.90
CA CYS A 100 22.53 -3.69 6.67
C CYS A 100 23.78 -3.63 7.55
N ARG A 101 23.66 -3.90 8.85
CA ARG A 101 24.81 -3.88 9.76
C ARG A 101 25.89 -4.91 9.45
N ASN A 102 25.49 -6.05 8.88
CA ASN A 102 26.40 -7.15 8.60
C ASN A 102 27.18 -6.96 7.29
N CYS A 103 26.50 -6.57 6.20
CA CYS A 103 27.09 -6.56 4.85
C CYS A 103 27.13 -5.18 4.19
N ARG A 104 26.68 -4.14 4.91
CA ARG A 104 26.61 -2.72 4.50
C ARG A 104 25.79 -2.44 3.24
N LEU A 105 25.01 -3.43 2.76
CA LEU A 105 24.06 -3.22 1.66
C LEU A 105 23.08 -2.11 2.06
N SER A 106 22.92 -1.09 1.22
CA SER A 106 21.85 -0.09 1.37
C SER A 106 20.51 -0.79 1.26
N LEU A 107 19.60 -0.54 2.21
CA LEU A 107 18.31 -1.23 2.28
C LEU A 107 17.12 -0.29 2.24
N ILE A 108 17.20 0.87 2.90
CA ILE A 108 16.05 1.76 3.12
C ILE A 108 16.47 3.17 2.76
N SER A 109 15.69 3.83 1.91
CA SER A 109 15.83 5.25 1.59
C SER A 109 14.93 6.09 2.48
N LEU A 110 15.25 7.38 2.63
CA LEU A 110 14.58 8.27 3.57
C LEU A 110 13.08 8.40 3.32
N ARG A 111 12.64 8.47 2.06
CA ARG A 111 11.19 8.60 1.72
C ARG A 111 10.38 7.33 1.97
N SER A 112 11.05 6.19 2.15
CA SER A 112 10.37 4.94 2.47
C SER A 112 10.16 4.75 3.97
N VAL A 113 10.73 5.60 4.82
CA VAL A 113 10.59 5.51 6.28
C VAL A 113 9.26 6.09 6.72
N VAL A 114 8.54 5.34 7.54
CA VAL A 114 7.31 5.76 8.19
C VAL A 114 7.64 6.17 9.63
N ASP A 115 7.51 7.47 9.90
CA ASP A 115 7.66 8.02 11.24
C ASP A 115 6.47 7.64 12.13
N HIS A 116 6.71 7.50 13.43
CA HIS A 116 5.67 7.22 14.42
C HIS A 116 6.01 7.77 15.81
N CYS A 117 4.99 8.13 16.59
CA CYS A 117 5.07 8.48 18.01
C CYS A 117 5.01 7.24 18.91
N PRO A 118 5.54 7.29 20.14
CA PRO A 118 5.26 6.29 21.16
C PRO A 118 3.75 6.12 21.41
N GLY A 119 3.28 4.87 21.46
CA GLY A 119 1.90 4.50 21.78
C GLY A 119 0.87 4.73 20.68
N GLU A 120 1.25 5.25 19.51
CA GLU A 120 0.28 5.52 18.46
C GLU A 120 -0.19 4.25 17.73
N ALA A 121 -1.47 4.21 17.35
CA ALA A 121 -2.03 3.19 16.48
C ALA A 121 -2.82 3.90 15.37
N PRO A 122 -2.13 4.47 14.37
CA PRO A 122 -2.75 5.31 13.37
C PRO A 122 -3.67 4.46 12.51
N LEU A 123 -4.88 4.99 12.31
CA LEU A 123 -5.77 4.52 11.26
C LEU A 123 -5.37 5.24 9.97
N TRP A 124 -5.38 4.51 8.86
CA TRP A 124 -5.05 5.09 7.56
C TRP A 124 -5.99 6.26 7.16
N THR A 125 -7.17 6.35 7.80
CA THR A 125 -8.14 7.45 7.65
C THR A 125 -7.89 8.67 8.55
N ASP A 126 -6.89 8.64 9.45
CA ASP A 126 -6.67 9.76 10.38
C ASP A 126 -6.01 10.94 9.63
N SER A 127 -6.73 12.06 9.51
CA SER A 127 -6.28 13.29 8.81
C SER A 127 -4.98 13.88 9.37
N LYS A 128 -4.54 13.43 10.55
CA LYS A 128 -3.23 13.76 11.13
C LYS A 128 -2.05 13.29 10.28
N TRP A 129 -2.27 12.38 9.32
CA TRP A 129 -1.24 11.91 8.39
C TRP A 129 -1.10 12.79 7.14
N SER A 130 -2.07 13.68 6.89
CA SER A 130 -2.08 14.63 5.77
C SER A 130 -1.32 15.93 6.09
N ASP A 131 -1.31 16.35 7.35
CA ASP A 131 -0.66 17.57 7.80
C ASP A 131 0.76 17.29 8.33
N ALA A 132 1.76 17.64 7.51
CA ALA A 132 3.18 17.52 7.80
C ALA A 132 3.71 18.45 8.94
N GLN A 133 2.85 18.93 9.86
CA GLN A 133 3.15 20.12 10.67
C GLN A 133 3.53 19.91 12.13
N THR A 134 3.59 18.67 12.62
CA THR A 134 4.30 18.40 13.87
C THR A 134 5.11 17.13 13.71
N LYS A 135 6.40 17.26 13.36
CA LYS A 135 7.34 16.15 13.37
C LYS A 135 7.56 15.75 14.82
N PRO A 136 6.96 14.64 15.30
CA PRO A 136 7.14 14.21 16.67
C PRO A 136 8.61 13.82 16.86
N GLU A 137 9.11 13.83 18.09
CA GLU A 137 10.43 13.27 18.37
C GLU A 137 10.46 11.81 17.90
N GLY A 138 11.19 11.56 16.81
CA GLY A 138 11.14 10.29 16.09
C GLY A 138 11.52 9.12 16.99
N CYS A 139 10.78 8.01 16.89
CA CYS A 139 11.04 6.83 17.68
C CYS A 139 12.37 6.16 17.29
N GLY A 140 13.33 6.06 18.22
CA GLY A 140 14.59 5.34 18.01
C GLY A 140 14.53 3.82 18.25
N LYS A 141 13.37 3.30 18.66
CA LYS A 141 13.22 1.90 19.09
C LYS A 141 12.80 0.95 17.97
N GLY A 142 12.30 1.48 16.86
CA GLY A 142 11.80 0.73 15.73
C GLY A 142 11.84 1.55 14.46
N ILE A 143 12.02 0.90 13.32
CA ILE A 143 12.00 1.55 12.01
C ILE A 143 10.89 0.89 11.21
N PHE A 144 9.91 1.67 10.74
CA PHE A 144 8.87 1.19 9.84
C PHE A 144 9.10 1.72 8.43
N THR A 145 8.67 0.95 7.43
CA THR A 145 8.71 1.39 6.04
C THR A 145 7.44 1.01 5.29
N PHE A 146 7.21 1.66 4.15
CA PHE A 146 6.37 1.11 3.09
C PHE A 146 7.04 -0.11 2.44
N PRO A 147 6.31 -0.97 1.69
CA PRO A 147 6.94 -2.03 0.91
C PRO A 147 8.00 -1.43 -0.04
N ILE A 148 9.18 -2.04 -0.08
CA ILE A 148 10.30 -1.61 -0.94
C ILE A 148 10.71 -2.76 -1.86
N ALA A 149 11.16 -2.45 -3.08
CA ALA A 149 11.23 -3.42 -4.16
C ALA A 149 12.08 -4.68 -3.87
N TRP A 150 13.05 -4.63 -2.95
CA TRP A 150 13.81 -5.83 -2.58
C TRP A 150 13.03 -6.82 -1.69
N MET A 151 11.91 -6.41 -1.09
CA MET A 151 11.04 -7.24 -0.24
C MET A 151 10.17 -8.22 -1.04
N GLY A 152 10.60 -8.69 -2.22
CA GLY A 152 9.76 -9.48 -3.12
C GLY A 152 9.14 -10.77 -2.54
N ASP A 153 9.61 -11.26 -1.39
CA ASP A 153 9.03 -12.43 -0.71
C ASP A 153 7.84 -12.10 0.22
N VAL A 154 7.43 -10.83 0.32
CA VAL A 154 6.35 -10.39 1.22
C VAL A 154 4.98 -10.36 0.56
N THR A 155 4.87 -10.60 -0.74
CA THR A 155 3.60 -10.47 -1.50
C THR A 155 2.63 -11.61 -1.21
N GLU A 156 3.13 -12.83 -1.04
CA GLU A 156 2.30 -14.03 -0.82
C GLU A 156 1.86 -14.22 0.65
N PRO A 157 2.77 -14.21 1.65
CA PRO A 157 2.37 -14.42 3.04
C PRO A 157 1.74 -13.17 3.67
N LEU A 158 0.71 -13.35 4.51
CA LEU A 158 0.10 -12.25 5.27
C LEU A 158 1.03 -11.67 6.35
N HIS A 159 2.01 -12.44 6.84
CA HIS A 159 2.99 -12.00 7.82
C HIS A 159 4.27 -12.84 7.73
N GLY A 160 5.39 -12.32 8.21
CA GLY A 160 6.65 -13.04 8.13
C GLY A 160 7.87 -12.29 8.63
N LYS A 161 9.06 -12.80 8.26
CA LYS A 161 10.36 -12.26 8.65
C LYS A 161 11.03 -11.59 7.47
N LEU A 162 11.66 -10.43 7.71
CA LEU A 162 12.46 -9.72 6.71
C LEU A 162 13.92 -10.14 6.84
N HIS A 163 14.53 -10.54 5.74
CA HIS A 163 15.94 -10.93 5.66
C HIS A 163 16.70 -10.06 4.68
N CYS A 164 17.97 -9.80 4.97
CA CYS A 164 18.83 -9.08 4.03
C CYS A 164 19.00 -9.88 2.73
N PRO A 165 18.80 -9.30 1.55
CA PRO A 165 18.92 -10.02 0.29
C PRO A 165 20.37 -10.41 -0.06
N LYS A 166 21.38 -9.77 0.57
CA LYS A 166 22.80 -10.07 0.34
C LYS A 166 23.38 -11.09 1.31
N CYS A 167 23.04 -11.01 2.60
CA CYS A 167 23.67 -11.84 3.64
C CYS A 167 22.67 -12.69 4.43
N HIS A 168 21.39 -12.64 4.09
CA HIS A 168 20.30 -13.39 4.73
C HIS A 168 20.14 -13.17 6.25
N ALA A 169 20.85 -12.19 6.83
CA ALA A 169 20.67 -11.82 8.23
C ALA A 169 19.22 -11.36 8.46
N LYS A 170 18.59 -11.83 9.54
CA LYS A 170 17.25 -11.37 9.94
C LYS A 170 17.30 -9.89 10.33
N LEU A 171 16.53 -9.08 9.63
CA LEU A 171 16.45 -7.62 9.82
C LEU A 171 15.21 -7.20 10.60
N GLY A 172 14.13 -7.98 10.53
CA GLY A 172 12.85 -7.58 11.08
C GLY A 172 11.70 -8.54 10.76
N SER A 173 10.50 -7.99 10.63
CA SER A 173 9.25 -8.70 10.36
C SER A 173 8.25 -7.81 9.63
N PHE A 174 7.26 -8.42 8.99
CA PHE A 174 6.16 -7.71 8.36
C PHE A 174 4.82 -8.39 8.70
N SER A 175 3.74 -7.62 8.57
CA SER A 175 2.37 -8.09 8.68
C SER A 175 1.43 -7.16 7.92
N TRP A 176 0.60 -7.74 7.06
CA TRP A 176 -0.37 -7.02 6.23
C TRP A 176 -1.68 -6.73 6.97
N HIS A 177 -2.11 -7.64 7.85
CA HIS A 177 -3.43 -7.55 8.49
C HIS A 177 -3.36 -7.16 9.97
N GLU A 178 -2.43 -7.74 10.72
CA GLU A 178 -2.26 -7.44 12.16
C GLU A 178 -1.28 -6.29 12.39
N GLY A 179 -0.44 -5.98 11.41
CA GLY A 179 0.64 -5.02 11.53
C GLY A 179 1.71 -5.41 12.54
N CYS A 180 2.57 -4.46 12.90
CA CYS A 180 3.72 -4.71 13.77
C CYS A 180 3.76 -3.69 14.92
N ARG A 181 4.11 -4.17 16.12
CA ARG A 181 4.22 -3.36 17.34
C ARG A 181 5.68 -2.98 17.58
N CYS A 182 5.94 -1.69 17.81
CA CYS A 182 7.22 -1.20 18.30
C CYS A 182 7.29 -1.31 19.82
N SER A 183 8.49 -1.38 20.39
CA SER A 183 8.71 -1.30 21.85
C SER A 183 8.51 0.11 22.44
N CYS A 184 8.09 1.08 21.62
CA CYS A 184 7.47 2.31 22.09
C CYS A 184 5.94 2.18 22.24
N GLU A 185 5.39 0.98 22.06
CA GLU A 185 3.95 0.66 22.08
C GLU A 185 3.16 1.09 20.83
N ALA A 186 3.81 1.72 19.85
CA ALA A 186 3.15 2.05 18.60
C ALA A 186 2.82 0.79 17.77
N ARG A 187 1.72 0.82 17.02
CA ARG A 187 1.28 -0.26 16.13
C ARG A 187 0.90 0.30 14.76
N ILE A 188 1.64 -0.08 13.73
CA ILE A 188 1.37 0.31 12.34
C ILE A 188 0.75 -0.87 11.61
N ILE A 189 -0.27 -0.65 10.76
CA ILE A 189 -0.98 -1.67 9.96
C ILE A 189 -1.30 -1.09 8.57
N PRO A 190 -0.93 -1.74 7.45
CA PRO A 190 0.06 -2.83 7.36
C PRO A 190 1.45 -2.33 7.77
N ALA A 191 2.38 -3.22 8.09
CA ALA A 191 3.71 -2.80 8.54
C ALA A 191 4.87 -3.67 8.09
N PHE A 192 5.98 -2.99 7.81
CA PHE A 192 7.31 -3.56 7.58
C PHE A 192 8.24 -3.00 8.64
N TYR A 193 8.48 -3.79 9.67
CA TYR A 193 9.23 -3.40 10.86
C TYR A 193 10.66 -3.91 10.81
N PHE A 194 11.62 -3.03 11.10
CA PHE A 194 13.03 -3.33 11.18
C PHE A 194 13.57 -3.09 12.59
N ILE A 195 14.47 -3.98 13.01
CA ILE A 195 15.15 -3.91 14.29
C ILE A 195 16.35 -2.95 14.15
N PRO A 196 16.39 -1.82 14.88
CA PRO A 196 17.47 -0.83 14.72
C PRO A 196 18.87 -1.42 14.90
N SER A 197 19.05 -2.38 15.81
CA SER A 197 20.36 -2.99 16.06
C SER A 197 20.91 -3.82 14.89
N LYS A 198 20.08 -4.15 13.89
CA LYS A 198 20.45 -4.90 12.68
C LYS A 198 20.76 -4.00 11.48
N LEU A 199 20.60 -2.68 11.66
CA LEU A 199 20.82 -1.67 10.64
C LEU A 199 21.84 -0.62 11.11
N ASP A 200 22.54 -0.02 10.17
CA ASP A 200 23.33 1.19 10.41
C ASP A 200 22.61 2.39 9.80
N LYS A 201 22.42 3.43 10.60
CA LYS A 201 21.93 4.72 10.13
C LYS A 201 23.01 5.41 9.31
N CYS A 202 22.64 5.96 8.15
CA CYS A 202 23.55 6.63 7.22
C CYS A 202 23.42 8.17 7.23
N LEU A 203 22.59 8.71 8.14
CA LEU A 203 22.39 10.13 8.38
C LEU A 203 23.16 10.57 9.62
#